data_AF-A0A165XB68-F1
#
_entry.id   AF-A0A165XB68-F1
#
_cell.length_a   1.000
_cell.length_b   1.000
_cell.length_c   1.000
_cell.angle_alpha   90.00
_cell.angle_beta   90.00
_cell.angle_gamma   90.00
#
_symmetry.space_group_name_H-M   'P 1'
#
loop_
_entity.id
_entity.type
_entity.pdbx_description
1 polymer ?
#
loop_
_entity_poly.entity_id
_entity_poly.type
_entity_poly.pdbx_seq_one_letter_code
_entity_poly.pdbx_strand_id
1 'polypeptide(L)'
;MMVGLRSIDFGSPAYLKNENGGGTIYFMSDWNKYLTKDSPFYWPYIMSYNFGNSISRFLKIPRPARKGVLDDNCKFGVFKFRDPECGTESICLIRLMKLVFSVWVLTDVDLNTWRMIMKARSKAMGLYEDSRPTISGFTVMNGNLLVIATSDNQLFTYTLTRDLTTSSNVKRAAKIGSHDQCGREDVCFYSYSNTLRPCGHGELPLPLQ
;
A
#
# COMPACT_ATOMS: atom_id res chain seq x y z
N MET A 1 -21.37 -16.40 -9.05
CA MET A 1 -20.90 -17.06 -10.27
C MET A 1 -19.61 -16.39 -10.71
N MET A 2 -18.53 -17.15 -10.94
CA MET A 2 -17.27 -16.59 -11.45
C MET A 2 -17.39 -16.33 -12.96
N VAL A 3 -16.78 -15.25 -13.43
CA VAL A 3 -16.76 -14.86 -14.84
C VAL A 3 -15.35 -15.14 -15.38
N GLY A 4 -15.16 -16.32 -15.99
CA GLY A 4 -13.94 -16.70 -16.71
C GLY A 4 -12.83 -17.34 -15.89
N LEU A 5 -11.92 -18.03 -16.58
CA LEU A 5 -10.67 -18.60 -16.05
C LEU A 5 -9.51 -17.66 -16.39
N ARG A 6 -9.10 -16.82 -15.45
CA ARG A 6 -7.85 -16.05 -15.53
C ARG A 6 -7.10 -16.16 -14.22
N SER A 7 -5.77 -16.17 -14.30
CA SER A 7 -4.92 -16.02 -13.12
C SER A 7 -5.17 -14.66 -12.48
N ILE A 8 -5.37 -14.63 -11.17
CA ILE A 8 -5.43 -13.39 -10.41
C ILE A 8 -3.98 -12.93 -10.22
N ASP A 9 -3.69 -11.67 -10.55
CA ASP A 9 -2.39 -11.06 -10.22
C ASP A 9 -2.47 -10.36 -8.86
N PHE A 10 -1.45 -10.59 -8.03
CA PHE A 10 -1.40 -10.08 -6.66
C PHE A 10 -0.27 -9.06 -6.53
N GLY A 11 -0.60 -7.78 -6.74
CA GLY A 11 0.29 -6.68 -6.43
C GLY A 11 0.49 -6.50 -4.93
N SER A 12 1.74 -6.27 -4.51
CA SER A 12 2.14 -5.81 -3.16
C SER A 12 1.49 -6.58 -1.99
N PRO A 13 1.92 -7.83 -1.70
CA PRO A 13 1.44 -8.53 -0.53
C PRO A 13 1.86 -7.83 0.77
N ALA A 14 0.93 -7.71 1.71
CA ALA A 14 1.23 -7.28 3.08
C ALA A 14 1.18 -8.49 4.01
N TYR A 15 2.24 -8.70 4.80
CA TYR A 15 2.28 -9.74 5.82
C TYR A 15 2.23 -9.11 7.22
N LEU A 16 1.28 -9.55 8.03
CA LEU A 16 1.18 -9.21 9.45
C LEU A 16 1.43 -10.46 10.29
N LYS A 17 2.33 -10.34 11.26
CA LYS A 17 2.57 -11.41 12.23
C LYS A 17 1.49 -11.36 13.30
N ASN A 18 0.95 -12.52 13.67
CA ASN A 18 -0.01 -12.61 14.77
C ASN A 18 0.74 -12.81 16.10
N GLU A 19 0.20 -12.29 17.21
CA GLU A 19 0.82 -12.38 18.54
C GLU A 19 1.02 -13.83 19.01
N ASN A 20 0.10 -14.73 18.65
CA ASN A 20 0.09 -16.13 19.08
C ASN A 20 0.88 -17.07 18.16
N GLY A 21 1.73 -16.53 17.27
CA GLY A 21 2.43 -17.30 16.24
C GLY A 21 1.66 -17.38 14.92
N GLY A 22 2.41 -17.59 13.83
CA GLY A 22 1.90 -17.47 12.45
C GLY A 22 1.75 -16.02 11.98
N GLY A 23 0.93 -15.83 10.95
CA GLY A 23 0.62 -14.52 10.41
C GLY A 23 -0.50 -14.56 9.39
N THR A 24 -0.90 -13.37 8.93
CA THR A 24 -1.91 -13.19 7.90
C THR A 24 -1.28 -12.45 6.74
N ILE A 25 -1.40 -13.03 5.55
CA ILE A 25 -1.01 -12.37 4.31
C ILE A 25 -2.25 -11.75 3.66
N TYR A 26 -2.08 -10.55 3.12
CA TYR A 26 -3.12 -9.77 2.46
C TYR A 26 -2.70 -9.45 1.04
N PHE A 27 -3.58 -9.70 0.09
CA PHE A 27 -3.35 -9.42 -1.32
C PHE A 27 -4.52 -8.67 -1.90
N MET A 28 -4.25 -7.66 -2.72
CA MET A 28 -5.27 -6.97 -3.48
C MET A 28 -5.67 -7.83 -4.67
N SER A 29 -6.97 -8.02 -4.92
CA SER A 29 -7.45 -8.58 -6.18
C SER A 29 -7.10 -7.63 -7.32
N ASP A 30 -6.77 -8.16 -8.49
CA ASP A 30 -6.66 -7.30 -9.66
C ASP A 30 -8.02 -6.68 -10.05
N TRP A 31 -7.96 -5.71 -10.97
CA TRP A 31 -9.06 -4.83 -11.35
C TRP A 31 -10.13 -5.52 -12.21
N ASN A 32 -10.00 -6.83 -12.45
CA ASN A 32 -10.93 -7.56 -13.29
C ASN A 32 -12.23 -7.92 -12.54
N LYS A 33 -13.29 -8.05 -13.34
CA LYS A 33 -14.64 -8.39 -12.87
C LYS A 33 -14.79 -9.91 -12.80
N TYR A 34 -14.18 -10.53 -11.80
CA TYR A 34 -14.29 -11.98 -11.59
C TYR A 34 -15.65 -12.44 -11.14
N LEU A 35 -16.43 -11.56 -10.52
CA LEU A 35 -17.72 -11.90 -9.91
C LEU A 35 -18.85 -11.14 -10.62
N THR A 36 -20.07 -11.65 -10.50
CA THR A 36 -21.26 -10.99 -11.04
C THR A 36 -21.53 -9.66 -10.31
N LYS A 37 -22.25 -8.74 -10.95
CA LYS A 37 -22.57 -7.40 -10.39
C LYS A 37 -23.29 -7.46 -9.03
N ASP A 38 -24.06 -8.53 -8.80
CA ASP A 38 -24.79 -8.74 -7.55
C ASP A 38 -23.89 -9.23 -6.41
N SER A 39 -22.66 -9.66 -6.73
CA SER A 39 -21.70 -10.04 -5.72
C SER A 39 -21.26 -8.82 -4.91
N PRO A 40 -21.22 -8.91 -3.57
CA PRO A 40 -20.64 -7.86 -2.74
C PRO A 40 -19.14 -7.63 -2.98
N PHE A 41 -18.50 -8.51 -3.74
CA PHE A 41 -17.10 -8.50 -4.17
C PHE A 41 -16.95 -8.33 -5.70
N TYR A 42 -17.98 -7.81 -6.38
CA TYR A 42 -17.89 -7.38 -7.78
C TYR A 42 -16.75 -6.37 -8.01
N TRP A 43 -16.54 -5.51 -7.01
CA TRP A 43 -15.47 -4.52 -6.99
C TRP A 43 -14.19 -5.12 -6.39
N PRO A 44 -13.03 -4.52 -6.70
CA PRO A 44 -11.75 -4.94 -6.13
C PRO A 44 -11.83 -5.09 -4.61
N TYR A 45 -11.22 -6.17 -4.14
CA TYR A 45 -11.26 -6.62 -2.75
C TYR A 45 -9.86 -7.02 -2.30
N ILE A 46 -9.68 -7.18 -0.99
CA ILE A 46 -8.45 -7.72 -0.43
C ILE A 46 -8.74 -9.15 0.00
N MET A 47 -7.98 -10.10 -0.51
CA MET A 47 -7.97 -11.47 0.02
C MET A 47 -7.00 -11.53 1.19
N SER A 48 -7.42 -12.08 2.32
CA SER A 48 -6.53 -12.42 3.42
C SER A 48 -6.47 -13.92 3.64
N TYR A 49 -5.28 -14.45 3.91
CA TYR A 49 -5.07 -15.83 4.31
C TYR A 49 -4.31 -15.87 5.64
N ASN A 50 -4.91 -16.47 6.66
CA ASN A 50 -4.29 -16.64 7.97
C ASN A 50 -3.63 -18.02 8.04
N PHE A 51 -2.30 -18.05 8.19
CA PHE A 51 -1.53 -19.29 8.24
C PHE A 51 -1.74 -20.10 9.52
N GLY A 52 -2.19 -19.47 10.61
CA GLY A 52 -2.38 -20.13 11.90
C GLY A 52 -3.62 -21.01 11.95
N ASN A 53 -4.70 -20.62 11.27
CA ASN A 53 -5.96 -21.37 11.24
C ASN A 53 -6.40 -21.78 9.82
N SER A 54 -5.60 -21.48 8.80
CA SER A 54 -5.87 -21.76 7.38
C SER A 54 -7.18 -21.11 6.86
N ILE A 55 -7.65 -20.04 7.50
CA ILE A 55 -8.88 -19.35 7.09
C ILE A 55 -8.56 -18.28 6.06
N SER A 56 -9.29 -18.32 4.94
CA SER A 56 -9.32 -17.26 3.92
C SER A 56 -10.51 -16.33 4.14
N ARG A 57 -10.33 -15.03 3.92
CA ARG A 57 -11.42 -14.03 3.99
C ARG A 57 -11.30 -13.02 2.86
N PHE A 58 -12.45 -12.52 2.43
CA PHE A 58 -12.55 -11.39 1.51
C PHE A 58 -12.88 -10.12 2.29
N LEU A 59 -11.98 -9.16 2.23
CA LEU A 59 -12.16 -7.83 2.79
C LEU A 59 -12.58 -6.87 1.69
N LYS A 60 -13.65 -6.13 1.99
CA LYS A 60 -14.17 -5.09 1.12
C LYS A 60 -13.32 -3.83 1.28
N ILE A 61 -12.84 -3.26 0.18
CA ILE A 61 -12.21 -1.94 0.23
C ILE A 61 -13.24 -0.86 0.67
N PRO A 62 -12.79 0.24 1.30
CA PRO A 62 -13.65 1.34 1.74
C PRO A 62 -14.54 1.85 0.62
N ARG A 63 -15.84 2.07 0.89
CA ARG A 63 -16.78 2.61 -0.12
C ARG A 63 -16.27 3.89 -0.81
N PRO A 64 -15.67 4.87 -0.10
CA PRO A 64 -15.12 6.06 -0.74
C PRO A 64 -13.96 5.77 -1.70
N ALA A 65 -13.19 4.70 -1.47
CA ALA A 65 -12.07 4.30 -2.32
C ALA A 65 -12.52 3.69 -3.66
N ARG A 66 -13.79 3.24 -3.76
CA ARG A 66 -14.34 2.60 -4.98
C ARG A 66 -14.71 3.61 -6.08
N LYS A 67 -14.83 4.89 -5.76
CA LYS A 67 -15.25 5.91 -6.73
C LYS A 67 -14.18 6.08 -7.80
N GLY A 68 -14.53 5.91 -9.08
CA GLY A 68 -13.58 6.07 -10.19
C GLY A 68 -12.56 4.93 -10.30
N VAL A 69 -12.91 3.74 -9.80
CA VAL A 69 -12.07 2.53 -9.88
C VAL A 69 -11.83 2.04 -11.32
N LEU A 70 -12.70 2.41 -12.25
CA LEU A 70 -12.57 2.03 -13.67
C LEU A 70 -11.72 3.03 -14.49
N ASP A 71 -11.08 3.99 -13.82
CA ASP A 71 -10.14 4.93 -14.46
C ASP A 71 -8.76 4.27 -14.50
N ASP A 72 -8.16 4.13 -15.69
CA ASP A 72 -6.85 3.51 -15.87
C ASP A 72 -5.74 4.22 -15.08
N ASN A 73 -5.95 5.48 -14.68
CA ASN A 73 -5.02 6.24 -13.83
C ASN A 73 -5.20 5.99 -12.33
N CYS A 74 -6.00 4.99 -11.94
CA CYS A 74 -6.27 4.66 -10.55
C CYS A 74 -5.39 3.50 -10.07
N LYS A 75 -4.31 3.83 -9.35
CA LYS A 75 -3.40 2.84 -8.75
C LYS A 75 -3.80 2.56 -7.30
N PHE A 76 -3.69 1.32 -6.84
CA PHE A 76 -3.83 0.98 -5.43
C PHE A 76 -2.71 0.07 -4.97
N GLY A 77 -2.47 0.06 -3.66
CA GLY A 77 -1.62 -0.91 -3.01
C GLY A 77 -2.11 -1.19 -1.60
N VAL A 78 -1.85 -2.41 -1.13
CA VAL A 78 -2.07 -2.83 0.25
C VAL A 78 -0.69 -2.97 0.89
N PHE A 79 -0.51 -2.37 2.07
CA PHE A 79 0.78 -2.39 2.74
C PHE A 79 0.62 -2.64 4.23
N LYS A 80 1.69 -3.13 4.85
CA LYS A 80 1.81 -3.14 6.30
C LYS A 80 1.85 -1.70 6.81
N PHE A 81 1.00 -1.41 7.79
CA PHE A 81 0.96 -0.15 8.51
C PHE A 81 1.37 -0.37 9.97
N ARG A 82 2.22 0.49 10.51
CA ARG A 82 2.55 0.54 11.94
C ARG A 82 2.20 1.92 12.45
N ASP A 83 1.31 1.96 13.43
CA ASP A 83 0.89 3.18 14.06
C ASP A 83 2.09 3.85 14.76
N PRO A 84 2.47 5.08 14.39
CA PRO A 84 3.64 5.72 14.97
C PRO A 84 3.49 6.06 16.46
N GLU A 85 2.26 6.21 16.95
CA GLU A 85 1.97 6.69 18.29
C GLU A 85 1.88 5.54 19.29
N CYS A 86 1.23 4.45 18.91
CA CYS A 86 1.00 3.30 19.79
C CYS A 86 1.74 2.03 19.36
N GLY A 87 2.44 2.05 18.22
CA GLY A 87 3.21 0.91 17.72
C GLY A 87 2.39 -0.24 17.16
N THR A 88 1.05 -0.16 17.19
CA THR A 88 0.14 -1.22 16.72
C THR A 88 0.31 -1.46 15.21
N GLU A 89 0.30 -2.72 14.81
CA GLU A 89 0.41 -3.10 13.40
C GLU A 89 -0.98 -3.39 12.81
N SER A 90 -1.19 -2.94 11.58
CA SER A 90 -2.38 -3.22 10.78
C SER A 90 -2.02 -3.19 9.29
N ILE A 91 -2.99 -3.29 8.40
CA ILE A 91 -2.79 -2.99 6.98
C ILE A 91 -3.35 -1.60 6.64
N CYS A 92 -2.75 -0.96 5.66
CA CYS A 92 -3.34 0.19 5.00
C CYS A 92 -3.61 -0.10 3.52
N LEU A 93 -4.67 0.52 3.02
CA LEU A 93 -4.97 0.66 1.60
C LEU A 93 -4.55 2.05 1.16
N ILE A 94 -3.67 2.13 0.17
CA ILE A 94 -3.34 3.38 -0.50
C ILE A 94 -3.99 3.38 -1.87
N ARG A 95 -4.62 4.50 -2.20
CA ARG A 95 -5.15 4.79 -3.53
C ARG A 95 -4.49 6.04 -4.06
N LEU A 96 -4.05 5.99 -5.30
CA LEU A 96 -3.62 7.14 -6.08
C LEU A 96 -4.54 7.29 -7.29
N MET A 97 -5.22 8.43 -7.39
CA MET A 97 -6.03 8.77 -8.57
C MET A 97 -5.85 10.24 -8.90
N LYS A 98 -5.51 10.56 -10.17
CA LYS A 98 -5.34 11.96 -10.64
C LYS A 98 -4.44 12.79 -9.70
N LEU A 99 -3.31 12.21 -9.28
CA LEU A 99 -2.34 12.81 -8.35
C LEU A 99 -2.92 13.13 -6.95
N VAL A 100 -3.94 12.39 -6.52
CA VAL A 100 -4.49 12.44 -5.16
C VAL A 100 -4.24 11.12 -4.47
N PHE A 101 -3.43 11.16 -3.41
CA PHE A 101 -3.28 10.05 -2.49
C PHE A 101 -4.44 10.03 -1.51
N SER A 102 -4.95 8.85 -1.23
CA SER A 102 -5.88 8.58 -0.14
C SER A 102 -5.46 7.31 0.56
N VAL A 103 -5.37 7.37 1.88
CA VAL A 103 -4.88 6.25 2.71
C VAL A 103 -5.92 5.91 3.74
N TRP A 104 -6.25 4.62 3.82
CA TRP A 104 -7.13 4.06 4.84
C TRP A 104 -6.39 2.98 5.61
N VAL A 105 -6.58 2.94 6.92
CA VAL A 105 -6.07 1.88 7.80
C VAL A 105 -7.23 0.99 8.21
N LEU A 106 -7.03 -0.32 8.16
CA LEU A 106 -7.99 -1.30 8.66
C LEU A 106 -8.01 -1.22 10.20
N THR A 107 -9.16 -0.92 10.78
CA THR A 107 -9.31 -0.77 12.24
C THR A 107 -9.84 -2.03 12.91
N ASP A 108 -10.63 -2.81 12.17
CA ASP A 108 -11.18 -4.09 12.63
C ASP A 108 -11.35 -5.01 11.42
N VAL A 109 -10.70 -6.18 11.47
CA VAL A 109 -10.71 -7.16 10.38
C VAL A 109 -12.03 -7.92 10.29
N ASP A 110 -12.66 -8.21 11.42
CA ASP A 110 -13.89 -9.00 11.48
C ASP A 110 -15.09 -8.16 11.04
N LEU A 111 -15.11 -6.88 11.42
CA LEU A 111 -16.14 -5.92 11.02
C LEU A 111 -15.84 -5.24 9.68
N ASN A 112 -14.66 -5.47 9.08
CA ASN A 112 -14.19 -4.81 7.86
C ASN A 112 -14.32 -3.27 7.96
N THR A 113 -13.86 -2.71 9.08
CA THR A 113 -13.92 -1.26 9.31
C THR A 113 -12.62 -0.59 8.91
N TRP A 114 -12.74 0.57 8.26
CA TRP A 114 -11.62 1.31 7.72
C TRP A 114 -11.70 2.77 8.16
N ARG A 115 -10.58 3.33 8.60
CA ARG A 115 -10.44 4.76 8.90
C ARG A 115 -9.53 5.41 7.87
N MET A 116 -10.01 6.49 7.24
CA MET A 116 -9.17 7.34 6.40
C MET A 116 -8.22 8.14 7.29
N ILE A 117 -6.91 8.05 7.02
CA ILE A 117 -5.88 8.79 7.78
C ILE A 117 -5.25 9.90 6.94
N MET A 118 -5.39 9.85 5.62
CA MET A 118 -4.81 10.84 4.72
C MET A 118 -5.63 10.96 3.44
N LYS A 119 -5.79 12.20 2.98
CA LYS A 119 -6.24 12.51 1.62
C LYS A 119 -5.57 13.80 1.16
N ALA A 120 -4.56 13.69 0.31
CA ALA A 120 -3.76 14.84 -0.11
C ALA A 120 -3.44 14.78 -1.60
N ARG A 121 -3.42 15.95 -2.24
CA ARG A 121 -2.89 16.09 -3.61
C ARG A 121 -1.38 16.05 -3.54
N SER A 122 -0.73 15.41 -4.52
CA SER A 122 0.72 15.39 -4.69
C SER A 122 1.35 16.79 -4.59
N LYS A 123 0.71 17.80 -5.21
CA LYS A 123 1.15 19.20 -5.08
C LYS A 123 1.09 19.74 -3.65
N ALA A 124 0.01 19.44 -2.92
CA ALA A 124 -0.15 19.87 -1.53
C ALA A 124 0.82 19.15 -0.59
N MET A 125 1.24 17.93 -0.94
CA MET A 125 2.32 17.21 -0.27
C MET A 125 3.71 17.78 -0.59
N GLY A 126 3.82 18.74 -1.54
CA GLY A 126 5.10 19.32 -1.94
C GLY A 126 5.95 18.43 -2.85
N LEU A 127 5.34 17.47 -3.56
CA LEU A 127 6.09 16.59 -4.48
C LEU A 127 6.62 17.32 -5.72
N TYR A 128 6.03 18.46 -6.05
CA TYR A 128 6.45 19.32 -7.16
C TYR A 128 5.86 20.72 -7.00
N GLU A 129 6.54 21.73 -7.55
CA GLU A 129 6.10 23.13 -7.49
C GLU A 129 5.47 23.56 -8.83
N ASP A 130 6.19 23.31 -9.94
CA ASP A 130 5.83 23.77 -11.29
C ASP A 130 5.53 22.64 -12.30
N SER A 131 6.40 21.62 -12.36
CA SER A 131 6.18 20.43 -13.20
C SER A 131 5.13 19.52 -12.56
N ARG A 132 4.32 18.81 -13.33
CA ARG A 132 3.39 17.78 -12.81
C ARG A 132 3.89 16.38 -13.19
N PRO A 133 4.99 15.89 -12.62
CA PRO A 133 5.47 14.56 -12.93
C PRO A 133 4.39 13.53 -12.57
N THR A 134 4.30 12.48 -13.37
CA THR A 134 3.46 11.34 -13.03
C THR A 134 4.11 10.57 -11.89
N ILE A 135 3.29 9.88 -11.08
CA ILE A 135 3.83 8.99 -10.06
C ILE A 135 4.10 7.63 -10.70
N SER A 136 5.38 7.29 -10.79
CA SER A 136 5.85 6.03 -11.37
C SER A 136 5.66 4.86 -10.41
N GLY A 137 5.73 5.10 -9.10
CA GLY A 137 5.52 4.03 -8.10
C GLY A 137 5.40 4.57 -6.69
N PHE A 138 4.88 3.75 -5.78
CA PHE A 138 4.87 4.04 -4.35
C PHE A 138 4.87 2.76 -3.51
N THR A 139 5.37 2.85 -2.28
CA THR A 139 5.31 1.78 -1.28
C THR A 139 5.26 2.34 0.14
N VAL A 140 4.93 1.50 1.13
CA VAL A 140 5.11 1.85 2.54
C VAL A 140 6.29 1.06 3.10
N MET A 141 7.31 1.78 3.57
CA MET A 141 8.46 1.22 4.27
C MET A 141 8.35 1.48 5.78
N ASN A 142 8.96 0.60 6.58
CA ASN A 142 9.03 0.72 8.04
C ASN A 142 7.66 0.88 8.72
N GLY A 143 6.58 0.46 8.06
CA GLY A 143 5.20 0.52 8.56
C GLY A 143 4.52 1.89 8.43
N ASN A 144 5.23 3.01 8.31
CA ASN A 144 4.57 4.32 8.25
C ASN A 144 5.20 5.30 7.25
N LEU A 145 6.27 4.93 6.56
CA LEU A 145 6.95 5.83 5.62
C LEU A 145 6.48 5.54 4.19
N LEU A 146 5.62 6.40 3.66
CA LEU A 146 5.22 6.34 2.26
C LEU A 146 6.38 6.84 1.39
N VAL A 147 6.96 5.94 0.60
CA VAL A 147 7.98 6.25 -0.40
C VAL A 147 7.30 6.43 -1.75
N ILE A 148 7.66 7.48 -2.49
CA ILE A 148 7.04 7.86 -3.75
C ILE A 148 8.13 8.11 -4.79
N ALA A 149 8.02 7.45 -5.94
CA ALA A 149 8.83 7.69 -7.12
C ALA A 149 8.03 8.47 -8.17
N THR A 150 8.68 9.46 -8.78
CA THR A 150 8.12 10.31 -9.81
C THR A 150 8.80 10.06 -11.16
N SER A 151 8.13 10.44 -12.25
CA SER A 151 8.63 10.23 -13.61
C SER A 151 9.86 11.06 -13.98
N ASP A 152 10.18 12.08 -13.18
CA ASP A 152 11.40 12.89 -13.27
C ASP A 152 12.51 12.35 -12.36
N ASN A 153 12.44 11.05 -12.03
CA ASN A 153 13.46 10.31 -11.31
C ASN A 153 13.70 10.78 -9.88
N GLN A 154 12.71 11.38 -9.23
CA GLN A 154 12.84 11.86 -7.86
C GLN A 154 12.19 10.89 -6.87
N LEU A 155 12.82 10.72 -5.72
CA LEU A 155 12.30 9.93 -4.61
C LEU A 155 11.93 10.85 -3.45
N PHE A 156 10.71 10.64 -2.94
CA PHE A 156 10.18 11.37 -1.82
C PHE A 156 9.71 10.42 -0.72
N THR A 157 9.72 10.91 0.51
CA THR A 157 9.14 10.22 1.66
C THR A 157 8.10 11.09 2.34
N TYR A 158 7.06 10.45 2.87
CA TYR A 158 6.00 11.09 3.63
C TYR A 158 5.60 10.20 4.81
N THR A 159 5.67 10.73 6.03
CA THR A 159 5.26 9.99 7.22
C THR A 159 3.74 9.94 7.33
N LEU A 160 3.18 8.72 7.26
CA LEU A 160 1.78 8.44 7.52
C LEU A 160 1.53 8.47 9.04
N THR A 161 0.55 9.26 9.46
CA THR A 161 0.10 9.35 10.86
C THR A 161 -1.39 9.04 10.93
N ARG A 162 -1.87 8.56 12.08
CA ARG A 162 -3.29 8.21 12.29
C ARG A 162 -4.19 9.44 12.24
N ASP A 163 -3.66 10.59 12.63
CA ASP A 163 -4.39 11.84 12.65
C ASP A 163 -4.46 12.49 11.27
N LEU A 164 -5.70 12.83 10.87
CA LEU A 164 -5.96 13.78 9.81
C LEU A 164 -5.38 15.10 10.29
N THR A 165 -4.21 15.50 9.80
CA THR A 165 -3.72 16.84 10.07
C THR A 165 -4.79 17.81 9.57
N THR A 166 -5.44 18.48 10.52
CA THR A 166 -6.29 19.63 10.24
C THR A 166 -5.51 20.57 9.33
N SER A 167 -6.22 21.12 8.35
CA SER A 167 -5.78 21.85 7.16
C SER A 167 -4.78 23.01 7.33
N SER A 168 -4.19 23.21 8.51
CA SER A 168 -3.18 24.23 8.77
C SER A 168 -1.73 23.74 8.72
N ASN A 169 -1.45 22.44 8.81
CA ASN A 169 -0.07 21.89 8.76
C ASN A 169 0.00 20.62 7.91
N VAL A 170 -0.18 20.74 6.60
CA VAL A 170 0.13 19.62 5.68
C VAL A 170 1.63 19.38 5.75
N LYS A 171 2.05 18.27 6.37
CA LYS A 171 3.46 17.84 6.36
C LYS A 171 3.92 17.78 4.90
N ARG A 172 5.04 18.41 4.56
CA ARG A 172 5.62 18.29 3.22
C ARG A 172 6.38 16.97 3.15
N ALA A 173 6.31 16.31 2.00
CA ALA A 173 7.16 15.18 1.70
C ALA A 173 8.61 15.66 1.62
N ALA A 174 9.53 14.84 2.14
CA ALA A 174 10.96 15.11 2.05
C ALA A 174 11.53 14.42 0.83
N LYS A 175 12.33 15.15 0.03
CA LYS A 175 13.10 14.55 -1.05
C LYS A 175 14.26 13.76 -0.44
N ILE A 176 14.39 12.48 -0.81
CA ILE A 176 15.41 11.57 -0.26
C ILE A 176 16.46 11.14 -1.28
N GLY A 177 16.25 11.43 -2.57
CA GLY A 177 17.22 11.11 -3.60
C GLY A 177 16.61 11.07 -4.99
N SER A 178 17.30 10.39 -5.89
CA SER A 178 16.86 10.09 -7.24
C SER A 178 17.01 8.60 -7.54
N HIS A 179 16.26 8.09 -8.51
CA HIS A 179 16.50 6.78 -9.09
C HIS A 179 17.04 6.93 -10.51
N ASP A 180 17.76 5.94 -11.02
CA ASP A 180 18.23 5.97 -12.40
C ASP A 180 17.06 5.88 -13.38
N GLN A 181 17.32 6.10 -14.67
CA GLN A 181 16.35 5.89 -15.74
C GLN A 181 15.90 4.41 -15.78
N CYS A 182 15.00 4.03 -14.89
CA CYS A 182 13.96 3.07 -15.23
C CYS A 182 13.26 3.69 -16.46
N GLY A 183 12.98 2.91 -17.49
CA GLY A 183 12.23 3.39 -18.64
C GLY A 183 10.85 3.95 -18.24
N ARG A 184 9.91 4.07 -19.18
CA ARG A 184 8.51 4.41 -18.87
C ARG A 184 7.78 3.40 -17.94
N GLU A 185 8.51 2.50 -17.29
CA GLU A 185 8.01 1.39 -16.48
C GLU A 185 7.74 1.84 -15.04
N ASP A 186 6.75 1.20 -14.41
CA ASP A 186 6.38 1.46 -13.03
C ASP A 186 7.54 1.05 -12.09
N VAL A 187 7.91 1.96 -11.17
CA VAL A 187 8.98 1.72 -10.21
C VAL A 187 8.47 0.78 -9.12
N CYS A 188 9.07 -0.41 -9.02
CA CYS A 188 8.78 -1.39 -7.98
C CYS A 188 9.78 -1.25 -6.81
N PHE A 189 9.24 -1.16 -5.59
CA PHE A 189 10.05 -1.14 -4.38
C PHE A 189 10.00 -2.51 -3.69
N TYR A 190 11.17 -3.12 -3.49
CA TYR A 190 11.31 -4.38 -2.76
C TYR A 190 11.95 -4.11 -1.39
N SER A 191 11.35 -4.64 -0.33
CA SER A 191 11.95 -4.60 1.00
C SER A 191 13.07 -5.63 1.09
N TYR A 192 14.31 -5.17 1.27
CA TYR A 192 15.50 -6.03 1.30
C TYR A 192 15.78 -6.68 2.66
N SER A 193 14.97 -6.41 3.69
CA SER A 193 15.27 -6.83 5.08
C SER A 193 15.40 -8.35 5.24
N ASN A 194 14.90 -9.13 4.29
CA ASN A 194 14.90 -10.59 4.34
C ASN A 194 15.76 -11.25 3.24
N THR A 195 16.30 -10.45 2.30
CA THR A 195 17.01 -10.96 1.12
C THR A 195 18.53 -10.88 1.25
N LEU A 196 19.06 -10.02 2.13
CA LEU A 196 20.47 -10.02 2.47
C LEU A 196 20.73 -11.13 3.49
N ARG A 197 20.91 -12.37 2.98
CA ARG A 197 21.55 -13.42 3.76
C ARG A 197 23.06 -13.23 3.63
N PRO A 198 23.84 -13.34 4.72
CA PRO A 198 25.27 -13.50 4.58
C PRO A 198 25.54 -14.73 3.71
N CYS A 199 26.18 -14.52 2.56
CA CYS A 199 26.57 -15.61 1.68
C CYS A 199 28.02 -15.96 2.02
N GLY A 200 28.22 -16.92 2.92
CA GLY A 200 29.57 -17.35 3.34
C GLY A 200 29.52 -18.23 4.58
N HIS A 201 30.41 -19.22 4.67
CA HIS A 201 30.48 -20.08 5.85
C HIS A 201 31.09 -19.29 7.01
N GLY A 202 30.30 -19.05 8.08
CA GLY A 202 30.76 -18.37 9.30
C GLY A 202 30.38 -16.88 9.42
N GLU A 203 29.58 -16.34 8.51
CA GLU A 203 29.15 -14.94 8.64
C GLU A 203 27.93 -14.76 9.57
N LEU A 204 28.02 -13.77 10.46
CA LEU A 204 26.96 -13.40 11.39
C LEU A 204 25.85 -12.63 10.67
N PRO A 205 24.57 -12.80 11.05
CA PRO A 205 23.48 -12.02 10.49
C PRO A 205 23.73 -10.51 10.70
N LEU A 206 23.34 -9.71 9.70
CA LEU A 206 23.39 -8.25 9.82
C LEU A 206 22.62 -7.83 11.09
N PRO A 207 23.16 -6.88 11.88
CA PRO A 207 22.48 -6.41 13.08
C PRO A 207 21.12 -5.84 12.69
N LEU A 208 20.07 -6.34 13.35
CA LEU A 208 18.74 -5.77 13.26
C LEU A 208 18.79 -4.37 13.91
N GLN A 209 18.66 -3.31 13.11
CA GLN A 209 18.46 -1.94 13.60
C GLN A 209 17.01 -1.73 14.03
#